data_AF-A0A832K252-F1
#
_entry.id   AF-A0A832K252-F1
#
_cell.length_a   1.000
_cell.length_b   1.000
_cell.length_c   1.000
_cell.angle_alpha   90.00
_cell.angle_beta   90.00
_cell.angle_gamma   90.00
#
_symmetry.space_group_name_H-M   'P 1'
#
loop_
_entity.id
_entity.type
_entity.pdbx_description
1 polymer ?
#
loop_
_entity_poly.entity_id
_entity_poly.type
_entity_poly.pdbx_seq_one_letter_code
_entity_poly.pdbx_strand_id
1 'polypeptide(L)'
;MLTSLFAFVRTAARIVSRGAARIPGGSLLALVLSCQAQGADARNLGAFEAATDVGWPSRPGAVVYDPAARRYEIAGGGENMWFTNDAFHFVYTRLAGDFSLAAAIEWLGAGGNEHRKACLVVREGLEPDAAYVDVAIHGNGLTSLQFREARGGPTRRAASGETNQT
;
A
#
# COMPACT_ATOMS: atom_id res chain seq x y z
N MET A 1 -16.14 18.99 -8.55
CA MET A 1 -15.87 17.59 -8.14
C MET A 1 -14.40 17.52 -7.79
N LEU A 2 -14.04 17.06 -6.58
CA LEU A 2 -12.63 16.85 -6.21
C LEU A 2 -12.33 15.35 -6.27
N THR A 3 -11.68 14.93 -7.35
CA THR A 3 -11.18 13.57 -7.50
C THR A 3 -9.74 13.56 -6.98
N SER A 4 -9.51 13.00 -5.80
CA SER A 4 -8.15 12.90 -5.23
C SER A 4 -7.40 11.75 -5.89
N LEU A 5 -6.07 11.87 -6.00
CA LEU A 5 -5.24 10.87 -6.69
C LEU A 5 -3.93 10.60 -5.92
N PHE A 6 -3.36 9.40 -6.05
CA PHE A 6 -2.32 8.87 -5.15
C PHE A 6 -1.12 8.25 -5.93
N ALA A 7 0.05 8.09 -5.29
CA ALA A 7 1.32 7.69 -5.93
C ALA A 7 2.38 7.12 -4.94
N PHE A 8 3.37 6.31 -5.39
CA PHE A 8 4.44 5.63 -4.59
C PHE A 8 5.88 5.75 -5.18
N VAL A 9 6.95 5.63 -4.36
CA VAL A 9 8.40 5.81 -4.74
C VAL A 9 9.36 4.82 -4.02
N ARG A 10 10.53 4.57 -4.64
CA ARG A 10 11.75 3.73 -4.37
C ARG A 10 12.19 3.35 -2.92
N THR A 11 13.12 2.40 -2.63
CA THR A 11 13.65 1.14 -3.26
C THR A 11 14.65 0.40 -2.31
N ALA A 12 14.58 -0.95 -2.22
CA ALA A 12 15.60 -1.98 -1.84
C ALA A 12 16.36 -2.07 -0.48
N ALA A 13 16.36 -3.25 0.18
CA ALA A 13 17.32 -3.59 1.25
C ALA A 13 17.55 -5.10 1.48
N ARG A 14 18.66 -5.37 2.18
CA ARG A 14 19.02 -6.67 2.76
C ARG A 14 19.27 -6.55 4.27
N ILE A 15 18.96 -7.64 4.96
CA ILE A 15 18.87 -7.87 6.42
C ILE A 15 20.17 -7.62 7.22
N VAL A 16 20.06 -7.26 8.51
CA VAL A 16 20.83 -7.73 9.73
C VAL A 16 20.50 -6.79 10.92
N SER A 17 20.30 -7.20 12.19
CA SER A 17 20.07 -8.50 12.85
C SER A 17 19.37 -8.31 14.22
N ARG A 18 19.15 -9.41 14.96
CA ARG A 18 18.33 -9.51 16.19
C ARG A 18 18.84 -8.66 17.38
N GLY A 19 17.91 -8.16 18.20
CA GLY A 19 18.15 -7.75 19.58
C GLY A 19 16.86 -7.82 20.40
N ALA A 20 16.81 -8.66 21.43
CA ALA A 20 15.64 -8.78 22.32
C ALA A 20 15.79 -7.85 23.54
N ALA A 21 14.69 -7.24 24.00
CA ALA A 21 14.64 -6.50 25.25
C ALA A 21 13.46 -6.99 26.11
N ARG A 22 13.74 -7.23 27.39
CA ARG A 22 12.85 -7.83 28.39
C ARG A 22 12.75 -6.84 29.56
N ILE A 23 11.55 -6.47 29.99
CA ILE A 23 11.35 -5.64 31.20
C ILE A 23 10.29 -6.31 32.09
N PRO A 24 10.52 -6.43 33.42
CA PRO A 24 9.65 -7.19 34.32
C PRO A 24 8.61 -6.34 35.08
N GLY A 25 7.51 -6.99 35.46
CA GLY A 25 6.79 -6.90 36.75
C GLY A 25 6.31 -5.55 37.32
N GLY A 26 5.04 -5.47 37.75
CA GLY A 26 4.62 -4.43 38.72
C GLY A 26 3.13 -4.10 38.84
N SER A 27 2.35 -4.97 39.50
CA SER A 27 1.17 -4.60 40.31
C SER A 27 -0.07 -3.94 39.66
N LEU A 28 -1.09 -3.74 40.50
CA LEU A 28 -2.53 -3.73 40.17
C LEU A 28 -3.19 -2.34 40.34
N LEU A 29 -4.34 -2.16 39.68
CA LEU A 29 -5.45 -1.25 40.00
C LEU A 29 -5.45 0.18 39.42
N ALA A 30 -6.06 0.33 38.23
CA ALA A 30 -7.00 1.43 37.90
C ALA A 30 -7.73 1.12 36.57
N LEU A 31 -9.06 0.88 36.59
CA LEU A 31 -9.85 0.76 35.36
C LEU A 31 -10.25 2.16 34.87
N VAL A 32 -9.30 2.89 34.29
CA VAL A 32 -9.62 4.09 33.52
C VAL A 32 -10.07 3.63 32.13
N LEU A 33 -11.36 3.83 31.81
CA LEU A 33 -11.83 3.72 30.42
C LEU A 33 -11.31 4.91 29.61
N SER A 34 -10.00 4.89 29.35
CA SER A 34 -9.38 5.77 28.38
C SER A 34 -9.91 5.36 27.02
N CYS A 35 -10.87 6.11 26.47
CA CYS A 35 -11.08 6.13 25.04
C CYS A 35 -9.83 6.73 24.42
N GLN A 36 -8.82 5.87 24.22
CA GLN A 36 -7.69 6.17 23.36
C GLN A 36 -8.27 6.22 21.95
N ALA A 37 -8.79 7.39 21.57
CA ALA A 37 -8.73 7.82 20.20
C ALA A 37 -7.25 7.70 19.83
N GLN A 38 -6.86 6.64 19.13
CA GLN A 38 -5.52 6.52 18.59
C GLN A 38 -5.38 7.64 17.56
N GLY A 39 -4.96 8.81 18.04
CA GLY A 39 -4.44 9.87 17.19
C GLY A 39 -3.41 9.21 16.28
N ALA A 40 -3.58 9.42 14.97
CA ALA A 40 -2.76 8.78 13.96
C ALA A 40 -1.29 8.92 14.37
N ASP A 41 -0.68 7.78 14.70
CA ASP A 41 0.70 7.68 15.12
C ASP A 41 1.52 8.44 14.08
N ALA A 42 2.20 9.52 14.50
CA ALA A 42 2.92 10.44 13.62
C ALA A 42 4.22 9.80 13.14
N ARG A 43 4.09 8.60 12.58
CA ARG A 43 5.11 7.84 11.90
C ARG A 43 5.67 8.73 10.83
N ASN A 44 6.99 8.85 10.79
CA ASN A 44 7.65 9.46 9.65
C ASN A 44 7.31 8.61 8.42
N LEU A 45 6.44 9.12 7.55
CA LEU A 45 6.03 8.50 6.29
C LEU A 45 6.73 9.17 5.09
N GLY A 46 7.77 9.97 5.34
CA GLY A 46 8.58 10.61 4.32
C GLY A 46 7.81 11.53 3.39
N ALA A 47 7.48 11.03 2.20
CA ALA A 47 6.76 11.73 1.15
C ALA A 47 5.22 11.51 1.21
N PHE A 48 4.75 10.69 2.15
CA PHE A 48 3.34 10.31 2.27
C PHE A 48 2.71 10.93 3.52
N GLU A 49 1.42 11.24 3.44
CA GLU A 49 0.68 11.89 4.53
C GLU A 49 0.04 10.87 5.48
N ALA A 50 -0.25 9.67 4.99
CA ALA A 50 -0.95 8.63 5.74
C ALA A 50 -0.68 7.21 5.20
N ALA A 51 -1.00 6.22 6.02
CA ALA A 51 -1.08 4.83 5.62
C ALA A 51 -2.34 4.19 6.22
N THR A 52 -3.03 3.34 5.45
CA THR A 52 -4.25 2.63 5.88
C THR A 52 -4.36 1.30 5.18
N ASP A 53 -5.08 0.36 5.80
CA ASP A 53 -5.65 -0.76 5.07
C ASP A 53 -6.90 -0.30 4.30
N VAL A 54 -7.04 -0.77 3.06
CA VAL A 54 -8.23 -0.63 2.21
C VAL A 54 -8.99 -1.95 2.27
N GLY A 55 -10.29 -1.89 2.55
CA GLY A 55 -11.11 -3.08 2.74
C GLY A 55 -10.75 -3.86 4.00
N TRP A 56 -10.78 -5.19 3.91
CA TRP A 56 -10.50 -6.08 5.03
C TRP A 56 -9.40 -7.07 4.65
N PRO A 57 -8.12 -6.62 4.58
CA PRO A 57 -7.03 -7.52 4.26
C PRO A 57 -6.87 -8.60 5.35
N SER A 58 -6.60 -9.83 4.91
CA SER A 58 -6.44 -11.02 5.77
C SER A 58 -5.27 -10.92 6.77
N ARG A 59 -4.40 -9.92 6.61
CA ARG A 59 -3.39 -9.50 7.59
C ARG A 59 -3.32 -7.97 7.55
N PRO A 60 -3.28 -7.28 8.71
CA PRO A 60 -3.12 -5.84 8.74
C PRO A 60 -1.77 -5.46 8.13
N GLY A 61 -1.74 -4.34 7.42
CA GLY A 61 -0.51 -3.84 6.82
C GLY A 61 0.39 -3.09 7.78
N ALA A 62 1.61 -2.84 7.34
CA ALA A 62 2.60 -2.05 8.06
C ALA A 62 3.53 -1.33 7.08
N VAL A 63 4.00 -0.15 7.50
CA VAL A 63 5.01 0.63 6.79
C VAL A 63 6.09 1.09 7.76
N VAL A 64 7.36 0.98 7.32
CA VAL A 64 8.52 1.59 7.97
C VAL A 64 9.25 2.43 6.93
N TYR A 65 9.56 3.68 7.25
CA TYR A 65 10.36 4.56 6.40
C TYR A 65 11.75 4.77 7.00
N ASP A 66 12.77 4.56 6.19
CA ASP A 66 14.15 4.95 6.47
C ASP A 66 14.45 6.29 5.76
N PRO A 67 14.60 7.40 6.49
CA PRO A 67 14.91 8.70 5.90
C PRO A 67 16.36 8.81 5.38
N ALA A 68 17.30 8.02 5.90
CA ALA A 68 18.69 8.03 5.46
C ALA A 68 18.86 7.28 4.13
N ALA A 69 18.24 6.11 3.99
CA ALA A 69 18.17 5.37 2.73
C ALA A 69 17.13 5.95 1.75
N ARG A 70 16.18 6.76 2.23
CA ARG A 70 14.98 7.24 1.52
C ARG A 70 14.15 6.07 0.96
N ARG A 71 13.82 5.13 1.83
CA ARG A 71 13.20 3.85 1.46
C ARG A 71 12.02 3.49 2.36
N TYR A 72 11.02 2.83 1.77
CA TYR A 72 9.92 2.20 2.48
C TYR A 72 10.08 0.68 2.54
N GLU A 73 9.85 0.08 3.71
CA GLU A 73 9.41 -1.31 3.84
C GLU A 73 7.90 -1.32 3.99
N ILE A 74 7.21 -2.07 3.13
CA ILE A 74 5.75 -2.17 3.16
C ILE A 74 5.37 -3.65 3.24
N ALA A 75 4.64 -3.99 4.29
CA ALA A 75 3.95 -5.27 4.42
C ALA A 75 2.46 -5.05 4.13
N GLY A 76 1.87 -5.90 3.29
CA GLY A 76 0.44 -5.92 3.02
C GLY A 76 -0.09 -7.34 3.08
N GLY A 77 -1.30 -7.50 3.62
CA GLY A 77 -2.13 -8.68 3.45
C GLY A 77 -3.29 -8.41 2.48
N GLY A 78 -4.23 -9.33 2.43
CA GLY A 78 -5.43 -9.21 1.61
C GLY A 78 -5.37 -10.01 0.31
N GLU A 79 -6.29 -9.66 -0.58
CA GLU A 79 -6.67 -10.45 -1.75
C GLU A 79 -6.13 -9.85 -3.05
N ASN A 80 -6.18 -10.64 -4.12
CA ASN A 80 -5.84 -10.19 -5.46
C ASN A 80 -6.73 -8.99 -5.87
N MET A 81 -6.14 -7.79 -5.99
CA MET A 81 -6.81 -6.60 -6.56
C MET A 81 -7.33 -6.92 -7.96
N TRP A 82 -8.61 -7.26 -8.04
CA TRP A 82 -9.32 -7.75 -9.22
C TRP A 82 -10.84 -7.73 -8.94
N PHE A 83 -11.66 -7.94 -9.97
CA PHE A 83 -13.12 -7.82 -9.86
C PHE A 83 -13.54 -6.47 -9.24
N THR A 84 -14.46 -6.47 -8.29
CA THR A 84 -15.18 -5.27 -7.81
C THR A 84 -14.66 -4.70 -6.50
N ASN A 85 -13.81 -5.43 -5.78
CA ASN A 85 -13.41 -5.06 -4.41
C ASN A 85 -11.92 -5.37 -4.18
N ASP A 86 -11.24 -4.41 -3.57
CA ASP A 86 -9.83 -4.49 -3.23
C ASP A 86 -9.63 -4.72 -1.72
N ALA A 87 -8.60 -5.48 -1.36
CA ALA A 87 -8.16 -5.64 0.03
C ALA A 87 -6.63 -5.60 0.07
N PHE A 88 -6.05 -4.50 0.55
CA PHE A 88 -4.59 -4.27 0.54
C PHE A 88 -4.15 -3.18 1.54
N HIS A 89 -2.85 -3.07 1.80
CA HIS A 89 -2.28 -1.95 2.57
C HIS A 89 -1.80 -0.82 1.65
N PHE A 90 -2.13 0.43 2.00
CA PHE A 90 -1.86 1.59 1.18
C PHE A 90 -1.14 2.70 1.94
N VAL A 91 -0.01 3.15 1.40
CA VAL A 91 0.77 4.30 1.90
C VAL A 91 0.67 5.40 0.85
N TYR A 92 0.19 6.58 1.22
CA TYR A 92 -0.35 7.52 0.23
C TYR A 92 -0.23 9.00 0.62
N THR A 93 -0.37 9.86 -0.39
CA THR A 93 -0.60 11.31 -0.27
C THR A 93 -1.66 11.74 -1.28
N ARG A 94 -2.52 12.69 -0.94
CA ARG A 94 -3.55 13.21 -1.84
C ARG A 94 -2.96 14.28 -2.77
N LEU A 95 -3.05 14.05 -4.07
CA LEU A 95 -2.58 14.96 -5.12
C LEU A 95 -3.75 15.45 -5.99
N ALA A 96 -3.53 16.60 -6.63
CA ALA A 96 -4.42 17.20 -7.63
C ALA A 96 -3.57 17.90 -8.71
N GLY A 97 -4.08 17.94 -9.94
CA GLY A 97 -3.31 18.40 -11.11
C GLY A 97 -2.36 17.32 -11.64
N ASP A 98 -1.38 17.73 -12.43
CA ASP A 98 -0.43 16.82 -13.09
C ASP A 98 0.67 16.34 -12.13
N PHE A 99 1.04 15.06 -12.22
CA PHE A 99 2.13 14.47 -11.44
C PHE A 99 2.81 13.33 -12.21
N SER A 100 4.00 12.95 -11.75
CA SER A 100 4.69 11.74 -12.20
C SER A 100 4.89 10.76 -11.04
N LEU A 101 4.81 9.47 -11.35
CA LEU A 101 4.79 8.38 -10.37
C LEU A 101 5.78 7.30 -10.81
N ALA A 102 6.84 7.08 -10.02
CA ALA A 102 7.84 6.05 -10.29
C ALA A 102 8.48 5.47 -9.03
N ALA A 103 8.47 4.14 -8.92
CA ALA A 103 9.31 3.39 -7.98
C ALA A 103 10.09 2.29 -8.71
N ALA A 104 11.16 1.81 -8.08
CA ALA A 104 11.68 0.47 -8.32
C ALA A 104 11.41 -0.36 -7.08
N ILE A 105 10.98 -1.60 -7.29
CA ILE A 105 10.38 -2.46 -6.28
C ILE A 105 11.16 -3.76 -6.27
N GLU A 106 11.39 -4.32 -5.08
CA GLU A 106 11.96 -5.65 -4.91
C GLU A 106 11.19 -6.41 -3.82
N TRP A 107 11.30 -7.74 -3.85
CA TRP A 107 10.67 -8.62 -2.88
C TRP A 107 11.63 -8.94 -1.74
N LEU A 108 11.23 -8.63 -0.50
CA LEU A 108 11.97 -8.98 0.71
C LEU A 108 11.72 -10.45 1.06
N GLY A 109 12.41 -11.35 0.34
CA GLY A 109 12.30 -12.80 0.49
C GLY A 109 11.77 -13.50 -0.76
N ALA A 110 11.85 -14.83 -0.76
CA ALA A 110 11.44 -15.70 -1.85
C ALA A 110 10.16 -16.48 -1.52
N GLY A 111 9.43 -16.93 -2.55
CA GLY A 111 8.19 -17.68 -2.41
C GLY A 111 6.98 -16.81 -2.04
N GLY A 112 5.96 -17.43 -1.43
CA GLY A 112 4.65 -16.82 -1.20
C GLY A 112 3.70 -17.00 -2.39
N ASN A 113 2.57 -16.30 -2.38
CA ASN A 113 1.60 -16.34 -3.49
C ASN A 113 2.23 -15.76 -4.77
N GLU A 114 2.05 -16.43 -5.91
CA GLU A 114 2.54 -15.99 -7.23
C GLU A 114 1.88 -14.69 -7.70
N HIS A 115 0.60 -14.51 -7.36
CA HIS A 115 -0.21 -13.33 -7.63
C HIS A 115 -0.18 -12.28 -6.51
N ARG A 116 0.75 -12.38 -5.54
CA ARG A 116 1.04 -11.25 -4.63
C ARG A 116 1.48 -10.06 -5.48
N LYS A 117 1.04 -8.85 -5.14
CA LYS A 117 1.33 -7.65 -5.92
C LYS A 117 2.00 -6.57 -5.10
N ALA A 118 2.90 -5.84 -5.74
CA ALA A 118 3.35 -4.54 -5.30
C ALA A 118 3.04 -3.55 -6.44
N CYS A 119 2.28 -2.50 -6.13
CA CYS A 119 1.63 -1.67 -7.13
C CYS A 119 1.99 -0.19 -6.95
N LEU A 120 2.15 0.51 -8.07
CA LEU A 120 1.95 1.96 -8.13
C LEU A 120 0.45 2.18 -8.35
N VAL A 121 -0.29 2.78 -7.41
CA VAL A 121 -1.76 2.89 -7.49
C VAL A 121 -2.23 4.34 -7.45
N VAL A 122 -3.04 4.67 -8.45
CA VAL A 122 -3.70 5.95 -8.73
C VAL A 122 -5.20 5.69 -8.58
N ARG A 123 -5.82 6.08 -7.47
CA ARG A 123 -7.23 5.76 -7.13
C ARG A 123 -8.03 6.97 -6.65
N GLU A 124 -9.34 6.98 -6.86
CA GLU A 124 -10.22 8.12 -6.54
C GLU A 124 -10.44 8.32 -5.02
N GLY A 125 -10.40 7.23 -4.25
CA GLY A 125 -10.69 7.24 -2.81
C GLY A 125 -10.23 5.97 -2.10
N LEU A 126 -10.51 5.87 -0.80
CA LEU A 126 -10.04 4.76 0.05
C LEU A 126 -11.03 3.59 0.14
N GLU A 127 -12.22 3.71 -0.48
CA GLU A 127 -13.22 2.64 -0.43
C GLU A 127 -12.83 1.41 -1.28
N PRO A 128 -13.17 0.17 -0.86
CA PRO A 128 -12.68 -1.06 -1.50
C PRO A 128 -13.06 -1.19 -2.98
N ASP A 129 -14.13 -0.52 -3.39
CA ASP A 129 -14.74 -0.55 -4.71
C ASP A 129 -14.34 0.64 -5.59
N ALA A 130 -13.51 1.57 -5.11
CA ALA A 130 -13.18 2.81 -5.81
C ALA A 130 -12.56 2.61 -7.21
N ALA A 131 -12.79 3.58 -8.11
CA ALA A 131 -12.12 3.63 -9.40
C ALA A 131 -10.60 3.83 -9.22
N TYR A 132 -9.81 3.16 -10.06
CA TYR A 132 -8.35 3.20 -9.99
C TYR A 132 -7.65 2.81 -11.30
N VAL A 133 -6.37 3.16 -11.42
CA VAL A 133 -5.39 2.52 -12.32
C VAL A 133 -4.13 2.17 -11.52
N ASP A 134 -3.52 1.04 -11.83
CA ASP A 134 -2.28 0.57 -11.24
C ASP A 134 -1.22 0.19 -12.29
N VAL A 135 0.04 0.18 -11.85
CA VAL A 135 1.10 -0.62 -12.44
C VAL A 135 1.53 -1.63 -11.39
N ALA A 136 1.05 -2.87 -11.53
CA ALA A 136 1.35 -3.98 -10.64
C ALA A 136 2.55 -4.81 -11.11
N ILE A 137 3.48 -5.07 -10.20
CA ILE A 137 4.50 -6.12 -10.31
C ILE A 137 4.05 -7.30 -9.46
N HIS A 138 3.94 -8.47 -10.07
CA HIS A 138 3.48 -9.71 -9.43
C HIS A 138 4.67 -10.51 -8.87
N GLY A 139 4.39 -11.39 -7.92
CA GLY A 139 5.36 -12.27 -7.29
C GLY A 139 6.05 -13.26 -8.24
N ASN A 140 5.41 -13.57 -9.37
CA ASN A 140 5.93 -14.39 -10.46
C ASN A 140 6.67 -13.60 -11.56
N GLY A 141 6.87 -12.29 -11.38
CA GLY A 141 7.58 -11.41 -12.33
C GLY A 141 6.70 -10.80 -13.42
N LEU A 142 5.40 -11.14 -13.50
CA LEU A 142 4.48 -10.47 -14.41
C LEU A 142 4.39 -8.98 -14.06
N THR A 143 4.48 -8.11 -15.07
CA THR A 143 4.10 -6.69 -14.94
C THR A 143 2.81 -6.42 -15.70
N SER A 144 1.89 -5.68 -15.11
CA SER A 144 0.58 -5.39 -15.68
C SER A 144 0.10 -3.99 -15.33
N LEU A 145 -0.42 -3.25 -16.30
CA LEU A 145 -1.28 -2.10 -16.06
C LEU A 145 -2.71 -2.60 -15.88
N GLN A 146 -3.31 -2.35 -14.72
CA GLN A 146 -4.67 -2.78 -14.38
C GLN A 146 -5.52 -1.58 -13.98
N PHE A 147 -6.83 -1.61 -14.20
CA PHE A 147 -7.70 -0.47 -13.90
C PHE A 147 -9.15 -0.86 -13.62
N ARG A 148 -9.84 -0.04 -12.84
CA ARG A 148 -11.29 -0.05 -12.62
C ARG A 148 -11.82 1.35 -12.98
N GLU A 149 -12.58 1.47 -14.06
CA GLU A 149 -13.05 2.76 -14.61
C GLU A 149 -14.01 3.53 -13.70
N ALA A 150 -14.85 2.80 -12.97
CA ALA A 150 -15.91 3.37 -12.14
C ALA A 150 -16.06 2.56 -10.85
N ARG A 151 -16.55 3.22 -9.80
CA ARG A 151 -16.83 2.58 -8.51
C ARG A 151 -17.68 1.31 -8.68
N GLY A 152 -17.26 0.21 -8.06
CA GLY A 152 -17.93 -1.09 -8.12
C GLY A 152 -17.82 -1.83 -9.46
N GLY A 153 -17.14 -1.26 -10.46
CA GLY A 153 -16.90 -1.89 -11.75
C GLY A 153 -15.88 -3.04 -11.67
N PRO A 154 -15.83 -3.92 -12.69
CA PRO A 154 -14.82 -4.96 -12.77
C PRO A 154 -13.44 -4.37 -13.11
N THR A 155 -12.40 -4.83 -12.41
CA THR A 155 -11.01 -4.59 -12.82
C THR A 155 -10.73 -5.23 -14.18
N ARG A 156 -10.04 -4.48 -15.04
CA ARG A 156 -9.52 -4.92 -16.34
C ARG A 156 -8.00 -4.78 -16.36
N ARG A 157 -7.35 -5.41 -17.35
CA ARG A 157 -5.93 -5.25 -17.66
C ARG A 157 -5.81 -4.62 -19.04
N ALA A 158 -4.97 -3.61 -19.22
CA ALA A 158 -4.67 -3.10 -20.55
C ALA A 158 -3.88 -4.13 -21.37
N ALA A 159 -4.21 -4.26 -22.66
CA ALA A 159 -3.47 -5.12 -23.57
C ALA A 159 -2.07 -4.54 -23.83
N SER A 160 -1.05 -5.39 -23.81
CA SER A 160 0.30 -5.01 -24.24
C SER A 160 0.34 -4.94 -25.76
N GLY A 161 0.07 -3.76 -26.33
CA GLY A 161 0.16 -3.51 -27.78
C GLY A 161 -0.79 -2.46 -28.36
N GLU A 162 -1.70 -1.89 -27.56
CA GLU A 162 -2.73 -0.97 -28.08
C GLU A 162 -2.21 0.47 -28.16
N THR A 163 -1.46 0.78 -29.22
CA THR A 163 -1.17 2.17 -29.62
C THR A 163 -2.45 2.78 -30.19
N ASN A 164 -3.29 3.35 -29.33
CA ASN A 164 -4.42 4.17 -29.79
C ASN A 164 -3.87 5.48 -30.37
N GLN A 165 -3.63 5.50 -31.68
CA GLN A 165 -3.32 6.71 -32.42
C GLN A 165 -4.62 7.50 -32.67
N THR A 166 -4.63 8.76 -32.22
CA THR A 166 -5.60 9.81 -32.59
C THR A 166 -4.84 11.10 -32.79
#